data_AF-A0A392U8M0-F1
#
_entry.id   AF-A0A392U8M0-F1
#
_cell.length_a   1.000
_cell.length_b   1.000
_cell.length_c   1.000
_cell.angle_alpha   90.00
_cell.angle_beta   90.00
_cell.angle_gamma   90.00
#
_symmetry.space_group_name_H-M   'P 1'
#
loop_
_entity.id
_entity.type
_entity.pdbx_description
1 polymer ?
#
loop_
_entity_poly.entity_id
_entity_poly.type
_entity_poly.pdbx_seq_one_letter_code
_entity_poly.pdbx_strand_id
1 'polypeptide(L)'
;TTALGKELVDTFMSTLQGLYYDKMIGSISSGFFDIVIIGERVEEGVEERQNKIQDASNGQAGAKKFFNNNQKKKEGEANAV
;
A
#
# COMPACT_ATOMS: atom_id res chain seq x y z
N THR A 1 3.12 28.79 11.95
CA THR A 1 3.61 28.59 10.58
C THR A 1 4.22 29.88 10.07
N THR A 2 5.49 29.87 9.70
CA THR A 2 6.15 30.99 9.00
C THR A 2 5.60 31.10 7.57
N ALA A 3 5.56 32.31 6.99
CA ALA A 3 5.05 32.54 5.62
C ALA A 3 5.70 31.60 4.58
N LEU A 4 7.01 31.37 4.70
CA LEU A 4 7.75 30.41 3.87
C LEU A 4 7.21 28.98 3.98
N GLY A 5 6.86 28.53 5.19
CA GLY A 5 6.32 27.19 5.39
C GLY A 5 4.99 26.99 4.66
N LYS A 6 4.15 28.02 4.63
CA LYS A 6 2.89 28.00 3.87
C LYS A 6 3.15 27.98 2.36
N GLU A 7 4.03 28.84 1.85
CA GLU A 7 4.39 28.87 0.43
C GLU A 7 4.98 27.54 -0.06
N LEU A 8 5.81 26.89 0.76
CA LEU A 8 6.39 25.58 0.45
C LEU A 8 5.32 24.48 0.40
N VAL A 9 4.38 24.48 1.35
CA VAL A 9 3.24 23.54 1.33
C VAL A 9 2.36 23.80 0.10
N ASP A 10 2.02 25.05 -0.18
CA ASP A 10 1.18 25.41 -1.33
C ASP A 10 1.84 25.00 -2.66
N THR A 11 3.14 25.28 -2.80
CA THR A 11 3.94 24.90 -3.97
C THR A 11 3.97 23.38 -4.12
N PHE A 12 4.24 22.63 -3.05
CA PHE A 12 4.23 21.17 -3.08
C PHE A 12 2.86 20.61 -3.47
N MET A 13 1.78 21.09 -2.85
CA MET A 13 0.43 20.63 -3.17
C MET A 13 0.03 20.92 -4.61
N SER A 14 0.56 21.99 -5.21
CA SER A 14 0.29 22.36 -6.61
C SER A 14 0.94 21.42 -7.64
N THR A 15 1.98 20.67 -7.27
CA THR A 15 2.63 19.71 -8.19
C THR A 15 1.94 18.35 -8.22
N LEU A 16 1.11 18.05 -7.21
CA LEU A 16 0.41 16.78 -7.11
C LEU A 16 -0.73 16.68 -8.12
N GLN A 17 -0.95 15.48 -8.64
CA GLN A 17 -2.02 15.20 -9.60
C GLN A 17 -2.77 13.91 -9.21
N GLY A 18 -4.05 13.87 -9.55
CA GLY A 18 -4.90 12.69 -9.40
C GLY A 18 -4.87 12.09 -8.00
N LEU A 19 -4.63 10.76 -7.93
CA LEU A 19 -4.67 10.00 -6.69
C LEU A 19 -3.71 10.52 -5.61
N TYR A 20 -2.56 11.09 -5.99
CA TYR A 20 -1.61 11.64 -5.03
C TYR A 20 -2.17 12.88 -4.34
N TYR A 21 -2.81 13.79 -5.10
CA TYR A 21 -3.48 14.97 -4.53
C TYR A 21 -4.64 14.55 -3.61
N ASP A 22 -5.48 13.62 -4.06
CA ASP A 22 -6.63 13.13 -3.29
C ASP A 22 -6.22 12.49 -1.96
N LYS A 23 -5.06 11.83 -1.92
CA LYS A 23 -4.50 11.26 -0.69
C LYS A 23 -3.88 12.32 0.21
N MET A 24 -3.20 13.30 -0.37
CA MET A 24 -2.52 14.35 0.39
C MET A 24 -3.48 15.38 1.00
N ILE A 25 -4.59 15.71 0.33
CA ILE A 25 -5.58 16.68 0.83
C ILE A 25 -6.31 16.21 2.10
N GLY A 26 -6.29 14.90 2.37
CA GLY A 26 -6.82 14.33 3.61
C GLY A 26 -5.90 14.47 4.84
N SER A 27 -4.70 15.01 4.67
CA SER A 27 -3.75 15.24 5.77
C SER A 27 -4.20 16.39 6.68
N ILE A 28 -4.04 16.21 7.99
CA ILE A 28 -4.26 17.27 8.99
C ILE A 28 -2.99 18.11 9.25
N SER A 29 -1.88 17.78 8.62
CA SER A 29 -0.61 18.48 8.85
C SER A 29 -0.53 19.80 8.07
N SER A 30 0.07 20.82 8.70
CA SER A 30 0.35 22.12 8.09
C SER A 30 1.85 22.42 7.95
N GLY A 31 2.71 21.52 8.41
CA GLY A 31 4.16 21.68 8.37
C GLY A 31 4.75 21.09 7.10
N PHE A 32 5.64 21.81 6.42
CA PHE A 32 6.24 21.33 5.18
C PHE A 32 6.98 19.99 5.36
N PHE A 33 7.76 19.84 6.43
CA PHE A 33 8.46 18.59 6.72
C PHE A 33 7.52 17.39 6.87
N ASP A 34 6.45 17.56 7.65
CA ASP A 34 5.46 16.51 7.84
C ASP A 34 4.69 16.20 6.55
N ILE A 35 4.38 17.22 5.73
CA ILE A 35 3.75 17.06 4.42
C ILE A 35 4.63 16.23 3.49
N VAL A 36 5.95 16.47 3.46
CA VAL A 36 6.89 15.69 2.64
C VAL A 36 6.93 14.23 3.09
N ILE A 37 7.03 13.97 4.39
CA ILE A 37 7.03 12.60 4.94
C ILE A 37 5.72 11.87 4.62
N ILE A 38 4.58 12.56 4.69
CA ILE A 38 3.28 11.98 4.33
C ILE A 38 3.24 11.68 2.83
N GLY A 39 3.78 12.56 1.99
CA GLY A 39 3.91 12.36 0.55
C GLY A 39 4.66 11.08 0.19
N GLU A 40 5.81 10.85 0.83
CA GLU A 40 6.61 9.62 0.67
C GLU A 40 5.80 8.36 1.00
N ARG A 41 5.11 8.34 2.15
CA ARG A 41 4.24 7.21 2.53
C ARG A 41 3.05 7.01 1.58
N VAL A 42 2.51 8.11 1.05
CA VAL A 42 1.43 8.06 0.05
C VAL A 42 1.96 7.45 -1.25
N GLU A 43 3.16 7.80 -1.66
CA GLU A 43 3.80 7.23 -2.86
C GLU A 43 4.00 5.72 -2.72
N GLU A 44 4.62 5.27 -1.64
CA GLU A 44 4.77 3.84 -1.34
C GLU A 44 3.43 3.09 -1.36
N GLY A 45 2.40 3.66 -0.73
CA GLY A 45 1.07 3.05 -0.67
C GLY A 45 0.29 3.06 -2.00
N VAL A 46 0.49 4.08 -2.84
CA VAL A 46 -0.12 4.15 -4.18
C VAL A 46 0.55 3.15 -5.11
N GLU A 47 1.88 3.06 -5.09
CA GLU A 47 2.65 2.09 -5.87
C GLU A 47 2.30 0.65 -5.47
N GLU A 48 2.21 0.35 -4.16
CA GLU A 48 1.82 -0.99 -3.69
C GLU A 48 0.43 -1.38 -4.18
N ARG A 49 -0.56 -0.46 -4.13
CA ARG A 49 -1.91 -0.73 -4.63
C ARG A 49 -1.92 -0.91 -6.15
N GLN A 50 -1.20 -0.09 -6.90
CA GLN A 50 -1.12 -0.17 -8.35
C GLN A 50 -0.51 -1.52 -8.78
N ASN A 51 0.56 -1.96 -8.12
CA ASN A 51 1.24 -3.22 -8.41
C ASN A 51 0.38 -4.45 -8.02
N LYS A 52 -0.30 -4.43 -6.86
CA LYS A 52 -1.21 -5.53 -6.46
C LYS A 52 -2.44 -5.67 -7.37
N ILE A 53 -2.87 -4.62 -8.05
CA ILE A 53 -3.98 -4.69 -9.02
C ILE A 53 -3.50 -5.27 -10.36
N GLN A 54 -2.25 -5.07 -10.77
CA GLN A 54 -1.69 -5.74 -11.95
C GLN A 54 -1.54 -7.26 -11.74
N ASP A 55 -1.15 -7.69 -10.54
CA ASP A 55 -1.14 -9.11 -10.18
C ASP A 55 -2.56 -9.73 -10.16
N ALA A 56 -3.58 -8.94 -9.86
CA ALA A 56 -4.98 -9.36 -9.92
C ALA A 56 -5.58 -9.28 -11.34
N SER A 57 -5.12 -8.36 -12.20
CA SER A 57 -5.63 -8.18 -13.57
C SER A 57 -4.99 -9.13 -14.59
N ASN A 58 -3.84 -9.72 -14.29
CA ASN A 58 -3.29 -10.83 -15.08
C ASN A 58 -3.76 -12.22 -14.63
N GLY A 59 -4.67 -12.28 -13.65
CA GLY A 59 -5.13 -13.53 -13.03
C GLY A 59 -6.39 -14.16 -13.62
N GLN A 60 -6.93 -13.68 -14.75
CA GLN A 60 -8.13 -14.27 -15.36
C GLN A 60 -7.86 -14.92 -16.73
N ALA A 61 -6.83 -15.76 -16.80
CA ALA A 61 -6.75 -16.83 -17.80
C ALA A 61 -5.88 -17.99 -17.28
N GLY A 62 -6.44 -18.83 -16.41
CA GLY A 62 -5.80 -20.10 -16.09
C GLY A 62 -6.07 -20.57 -14.67
N ALA A 63 -7.05 -21.47 -14.55
CA ALA A 63 -7.30 -22.24 -13.35
C ALA A 63 -6.00 -22.82 -12.76
N LYS A 64 -5.61 -22.38 -11.55
CA LYS A 64 -4.70 -23.17 -10.72
C LYS A 64 -5.10 -23.10 -9.25
N LYS A 65 -6.09 -23.95 -8.97
CA LYS A 65 -6.42 -24.63 -7.72
C LYS A 65 -5.52 -24.29 -6.53
N PHE A 66 -6.08 -23.57 -5.55
CA PHE A 66 -5.59 -23.55 -4.17
C PHE A 66 -5.85 -24.92 -3.54
N PHE A 67 -4.85 -25.79 -3.54
CA PHE A 67 -4.83 -26.96 -2.67
C PHE A 67 -4.11 -26.63 -1.37
N ASN A 68 -4.94 -26.34 -0.37
CA ASN A 68 -4.89 -26.84 0.99
C ASN A 68 -3.65 -27.68 1.36
N ASN A 69 -2.97 -27.31 2.46
CA ASN A 69 -2.52 -28.31 3.43
C ASN A 69 -2.31 -27.68 4.81
N ASN A 70 -3.40 -27.60 5.56
CA ASN A 70 -3.39 -27.81 7.00
C ASN A 70 -2.89 -29.24 7.28
N GLN A 71 -1.68 -29.41 7.79
CA GLN A 71 -1.28 -30.67 8.45
C GLN A 71 -1.08 -30.44 9.94
N LYS A 72 -2.19 -30.59 10.67
CA LYS A 72 -2.26 -30.77 12.12
C LYS A 72 -2.47 -32.26 12.41
N LYS A 73 -1.78 -32.74 13.46
CA LYS A 73 -1.83 -34.06 14.15
C LYS A 73 -1.00 -35.17 13.48
N LYS A 74 0.11 -35.59 14.11
CA LYS A 74 0.29 -36.48 15.30
C LYS A 74 0.17 -37.97 14.95
N GLU A 75 1.35 -38.60 14.88
CA GLU A 75 1.80 -39.81 15.60
C GLU A 75 0.79 -40.94 15.84
N GLY A 76 1.15 -42.14 15.35
CA GLY A 76 0.47 -43.40 15.64
C GLY A 76 1.16 -44.57 14.93
N GLU A 77 2.22 -45.09 15.56
CA GLU A 77 2.93 -46.32 15.20
C GLU A 77 2.18 -47.53 15.82
N ALA A 78 1.76 -48.51 15.02
CA ALA A 78 1.42 -49.88 15.45
C ALA A 78 1.15 -50.78 14.24
N ASN A 79 2.02 -51.75 13.98
CA ASN A 79 1.66 -52.97 13.25
C ASN A 79 2.07 -54.17 14.09
N ALA A 80 1.08 -54.97 14.45
CA ALA A 80 1.22 -56.33 14.94
C ALA A 80 0.79 -57.27 13.82
N VAL A 81 1.68 -58.18 13.40
CA VAL A 81 1.37 -59.57 12.95
C VAL A 81 2.62 -60.41 13.21
#